data_AF-A0A2E9ZK47-F1
#
_entry.id   AF-A0A2E9ZK47-F1
#
_cell.length_a   1.000
_cell.length_b   1.000
_cell.length_c   1.000
_cell.angle_alpha   90.00
_cell.angle_beta   90.00
_cell.angle_gamma   90.00
#
_symmetry.space_group_name_H-M   'P 1'
#
loop_
_entity.id
_entity.type
_entity.pdbx_description
1 polymer ?
#
loop_
_entity_poly.entity_id
_entity_poly.type
_entity_poly.pdbx_seq_one_letter_code
_entity_poly.pdbx_strand_id
1 'polypeptide(L)'
;MLCCGITAAYGDSIYDANRLLRVTDTGDRFESMALQQTRDIIRTYSSIVSMSAEVALPLNLKRTIAACYAEAYAWDKFRPGIAQILVQVLNQKELLLLIDFYSSRSLPPKEIPAFKNVIAKADQIQRLSADYIYAHANSCVDRDAELIFSYLGSL
;
A
#
# COMPACT_ATOMS: atom_id res chain seq x y z
N MET A 1 -27.02 -19.50 22.74
CA MET A 1 -25.80 -20.11 22.15
C MET A 1 -25.77 -19.74 20.66
N LEU A 2 -25.36 -18.51 20.32
CA LEU A 2 -25.49 -17.94 18.96
C LEU A 2 -24.22 -17.19 18.48
N CYS A 3 -23.07 -17.38 19.15
CA CYS A 3 -21.84 -16.62 18.84
C CYS A 3 -20.95 -17.24 17.75
N CYS A 4 -21.21 -18.48 17.29
CA CYS A 4 -20.33 -19.15 16.30
C CYS A 4 -20.59 -18.76 14.83
N GLY A 5 -21.78 -18.26 14.48
CA GLY A 5 -22.13 -17.96 13.08
C GLY A 5 -21.54 -16.65 12.55
N ILE A 6 -21.43 -15.64 13.43
CA ILE A 6 -20.98 -14.29 13.04
C ILE A 6 -19.46 -14.26 12.84
N THR A 7 -18.71 -15.00 13.66
CA THR A 7 -17.25 -15.08 13.57
C THR A 7 -16.78 -15.87 12.34
N ALA A 8 -17.53 -16.91 11.94
CA ALA A 8 -17.27 -17.68 10.73
C ALA A 8 -17.46 -16.83 9.46
N ALA A 9 -18.60 -16.15 9.31
CA ALA A 9 -18.89 -15.34 8.13
C ALA A 9 -17.95 -14.12 7.95
N TYR A 10 -17.52 -13.52 9.07
CA TYR A 10 -16.49 -12.47 9.05
C TYR A 10 -15.11 -13.04 8.67
N GLY A 11 -14.76 -14.22 9.19
CA GLY A 11 -13.54 -14.94 8.83
C GLY A 11 -13.46 -15.25 7.33
N ASP A 12 -14.57 -15.71 6.74
CA ASP A 12 -14.67 -15.98 5.31
C ASP A 12 -14.49 -14.70 4.47
N SER A 13 -15.08 -13.58 4.91
CA SER A 13 -14.96 -12.30 4.20
C SER A 13 -13.54 -11.73 4.23
N ILE A 14 -12.83 -11.85 5.35
CA ILE A 14 -11.42 -11.45 5.46
C ILE A 14 -10.52 -12.34 4.61
N TYR A 15 -10.79 -13.65 4.56
CA TYR A 15 -10.10 -14.57 3.68
C TYR A 15 -10.28 -14.16 2.20
N ASP A 16 -11.51 -13.88 1.79
CA ASP A 16 -11.83 -13.43 0.43
C ASP A 16 -11.19 -12.07 0.10
N ALA A 17 -11.20 -11.11 1.03
CA ALA A 17 -10.51 -9.82 0.85
C ALA A 17 -9.00 -10.01 0.64
N ASN A 18 -8.35 -10.88 1.42
CA ASN A 18 -6.95 -11.21 1.21
C ASN A 18 -6.71 -11.95 -0.11
N ARG A 19 -7.65 -12.80 -0.55
CA ARG A 19 -7.59 -13.45 -1.86
C ARG A 19 -7.70 -12.42 -2.98
N LEU A 20 -8.60 -11.44 -2.86
CA LEU A 20 -8.74 -10.33 -3.80
C LEU A 20 -7.41 -9.59 -3.96
N LEU A 21 -6.79 -9.16 -2.85
CA LEU A 21 -5.50 -8.46 -2.86
C LEU A 21 -4.37 -9.25 -3.56
N ARG A 22 -4.42 -10.60 -3.48
CA ARG A 22 -3.48 -11.48 -4.18
C ARG A 22 -3.76 -11.56 -5.67
N VAL A 23 -5.00 -11.81 -6.09
CA VAL A 23 -5.32 -11.96 -7.53
C VAL A 23 -5.22 -10.64 -8.30
N THR A 24 -5.15 -9.50 -7.60
CA THR A 24 -4.90 -8.18 -8.18
C THR A 24 -3.45 -7.73 -8.11
N ASP A 25 -2.53 -8.59 -7.62
CA ASP A 25 -1.12 -8.29 -7.39
C ASP A 25 -0.89 -6.95 -6.66
N THR A 26 -1.75 -6.64 -5.68
CA THR A 26 -1.76 -5.32 -5.04
C THR A 26 -0.51 -5.08 -4.21
N GLY A 27 0.01 -6.12 -3.55
CA GLY A 27 1.26 -6.04 -2.80
C GLY A 27 2.44 -5.66 -3.68
N ASP A 28 2.67 -6.43 -4.75
CA ASP A 28 3.77 -6.20 -5.69
C ASP A 28 3.71 -4.80 -6.32
N ARG A 29 2.51 -4.33 -6.69
CA ARG A 29 2.31 -2.97 -7.22
C ARG A 29 2.63 -1.91 -6.17
N PHE A 30 2.18 -2.10 -4.94
CA PHE A 30 2.45 -1.19 -3.84
C PHE A 30 3.95 -1.07 -3.57
N GLU A 31 4.65 -2.20 -3.47
CA GLU A 31 6.10 -2.23 -3.21
C GLU A 31 6.89 -1.64 -4.39
N SER A 32 6.48 -1.91 -5.62
CA SER A 32 7.07 -1.29 -6.81
C SER A 32 6.92 0.24 -6.80
N MET A 33 5.74 0.74 -6.40
CA MET A 33 5.49 2.18 -6.29
C MET A 33 6.32 2.81 -5.15
N ALA A 34 6.39 2.15 -3.99
CA ALA A 34 7.21 2.60 -2.86
C ALA A 34 8.70 2.67 -3.22
N LEU A 35 9.20 1.66 -3.94
CA LEU A 35 10.58 1.64 -4.44
C LEU A 35 10.86 2.79 -5.41
N GLN A 36 9.93 3.04 -6.34
CA GLN A 36 10.07 4.14 -7.28
C GLN A 36 10.09 5.50 -6.55
N GLN A 37 9.16 5.72 -5.63
CA GLN A 37 9.10 6.93 -4.82
C GLN A 37 10.39 7.13 -4.01
N THR A 38 10.93 6.06 -3.43
CA THR A 38 12.20 6.08 -2.68
C THR A 38 13.37 6.53 -3.56
N ARG A 39 13.45 6.03 -4.80
CA ARG A 39 14.48 6.45 -5.77
C ARG A 39 14.36 7.93 -6.11
N ASP A 40 13.13 8.42 -6.24
CA ASP A 40 12.86 9.82 -6.57
C ASP A 40 13.24 10.74 -5.39
N ILE A 41 12.95 10.34 -4.15
CA ILE A 41 13.39 11.04 -2.94
C ILE A 41 14.92 11.12 -2.88
N ILE A 42 15.62 10.00 -3.08
CA ILE A 42 17.09 9.96 -3.06
C ILE A 42 17.69 10.84 -4.18
N ARG A 43 17.05 10.88 -5.36
CA ARG A 43 17.48 11.76 -6.45
C ARG A 43 17.34 13.23 -6.05
N THR A 44 16.22 13.60 -5.44
CA THR A 44 15.97 14.95 -4.94
C THR A 44 17.01 15.36 -3.90
N TYR A 45 17.26 14.52 -2.90
CA TYR A 45 18.30 14.80 -1.91
C TYR A 45 19.69 14.92 -2.52
N SER A 46 20.03 14.04 -3.47
CA SER A 46 21.31 14.11 -4.18
C SER A 46 21.45 15.42 -4.97
N SER A 47 20.37 15.88 -5.61
CA SER A 47 20.35 17.16 -6.35
C SER A 47 20.53 18.33 -5.40
N ILE A 48 19.81 18.36 -4.27
CA ILE A 48 19.90 19.43 -3.28
C ILE A 48 21.33 19.53 -2.74
N VAL A 49 21.91 18.42 -2.28
CA VAL A 49 23.27 18.38 -1.71
C VAL A 49 24.32 18.79 -2.74
N SER A 50 24.19 18.34 -3.98
CA SER A 50 25.10 18.73 -5.06
C SER A 50 25.01 20.22 -5.39
N MET A 51 23.82 20.81 -5.35
CA MET A 51 23.61 22.23 -5.65
C MET A 51 24.00 23.15 -4.48
N SER A 52 23.85 22.70 -3.24
CA SER A 52 24.07 23.52 -2.05
C SER A 52 25.48 23.47 -1.50
N ALA A 53 26.17 22.34 -1.67
CA ALA A 53 27.48 22.10 -1.07
C ALA A 53 28.52 21.57 -2.06
N GLU A 54 28.19 21.48 -3.36
CA GLU A 54 29.09 21.01 -4.43
C GLU A 54 29.70 19.61 -4.19
N VAL A 55 29.04 18.80 -3.35
CA VAL A 55 29.44 17.42 -3.04
C VAL A 55 28.38 16.42 -3.47
N ALA A 56 28.81 15.18 -3.73
CA ALA A 56 27.89 14.08 -3.99
C ALA A 56 27.34 13.49 -2.67
N LEU A 57 26.08 13.09 -2.66
CA LEU A 57 25.53 12.28 -1.56
C LEU A 57 26.15 10.87 -1.60
N PRO A 58 26.83 10.42 -0.52
CA PRO A 58 27.52 9.14 -0.48
C PRO A 58 26.59 7.94 -0.67
N LEU A 59 27.13 6.86 -1.27
CA LEU A 59 26.36 5.65 -1.56
C LEU A 59 25.82 4.95 -0.30
N ASN A 60 26.57 4.95 0.79
CA ASN A 60 26.12 4.40 2.07
C ASN A 60 24.92 5.19 2.62
N LEU A 61 24.92 6.52 2.55
CA LEU A 61 23.77 7.34 2.96
C LEU A 61 22.54 7.03 2.11
N LYS A 62 22.69 6.96 0.78
CA LYS A 62 21.60 6.58 -0.14
C LYS A 62 20.99 5.23 0.23
N ARG A 63 21.82 4.24 0.59
CA ARG A 63 21.36 2.91 1.02
C ARG A 63 20.64 2.97 2.36
N THR A 64 21.13 3.74 3.33
CA THR A 64 20.47 3.92 4.64
C THR A 64 19.10 4.57 4.49
N ILE A 65 18.99 5.62 3.67
CA ILE A 65 17.72 6.28 3.35
C ILE A 65 16.76 5.27 2.69
N ALA A 66 17.24 4.55 1.67
CA ALA A 66 16.42 3.54 0.99
C ALA A 66 15.89 2.45 1.94
N ALA A 67 16.72 1.99 2.87
CA ALA A 67 16.34 0.98 3.85
C ALA A 67 15.22 1.47 4.78
N CYS A 68 15.25 2.74 5.20
CA CYS A 68 14.18 3.31 6.02
C CYS A 68 12.83 3.26 5.28
N TYR A 69 12.78 3.71 4.02
CA TYR A 69 11.54 3.69 3.25
C TYR A 69 11.05 2.28 2.93
N ALA A 70 11.96 1.34 2.63
CA ALA A 70 11.61 -0.05 2.42
C ALA A 70 10.93 -0.67 3.66
N GLU A 71 11.41 -0.33 4.87
CA GLU A 71 10.79 -0.76 6.11
C GLU A 71 9.46 -0.03 6.39
N ALA A 72 9.44 1.29 6.25
CA ALA A 72 8.25 2.12 6.52
C ALA A 72 7.08 1.75 5.62
N TYR A 73 7.36 1.41 4.36
CA TYR A 73 6.39 1.08 3.32
C TYR A 73 6.38 -0.42 2.95
N ALA A 74 6.73 -1.32 3.88
CA ALA A 74 6.58 -2.76 3.65
C ALA A 74 5.09 -3.14 3.54
N TRP A 75 4.70 -3.86 2.49
CA TRP A 75 3.29 -4.18 2.22
C TRP A 75 2.59 -4.91 3.36
N ASP A 76 3.30 -5.82 4.02
CA ASP A 76 2.77 -6.61 5.14
C ASP A 76 2.26 -5.76 6.31
N LYS A 77 2.75 -4.51 6.46
CA LYS A 77 2.25 -3.56 7.47
C LYS A 77 0.86 -3.04 7.14
N PHE A 78 0.50 -2.94 5.85
CA PHE A 78 -0.76 -2.35 5.41
C PHE A 78 -1.81 -3.39 5.02
N ARG A 79 -1.38 -4.55 4.49
CA ARG A 79 -2.28 -5.61 4.01
C ARG A 79 -3.46 -5.91 4.96
N PRO A 80 -3.25 -6.10 6.29
CA PRO A 80 -4.36 -6.45 7.18
C PRO A 80 -5.43 -5.35 7.26
N GLY A 81 -5.03 -4.08 7.34
CA GLY A 81 -5.96 -2.95 7.40
C GLY A 81 -6.68 -2.71 6.07
N ILE A 82 -5.98 -2.85 4.94
CA ILE A 82 -6.61 -2.77 3.62
C ILE A 82 -7.64 -3.90 3.43
N ALA A 83 -7.33 -5.13 3.88
CA ALA A 83 -8.29 -6.22 3.86
C ALA A 83 -9.53 -5.93 4.71
N GLN A 84 -9.37 -5.30 5.88
CA GLN A 84 -10.49 -4.87 6.71
C GLN A 84 -11.35 -3.80 6.02
N ILE A 85 -10.73 -2.81 5.36
CA ILE A 85 -11.44 -1.78 4.59
C ILE A 85 -12.28 -2.41 3.48
N LEU A 86 -11.73 -3.41 2.77
CA LEU A 86 -12.48 -4.13 1.75
C LEU A 86 -13.73 -4.79 2.33
N VAL A 87 -13.63 -5.47 3.48
CA VAL A 87 -14.78 -6.10 4.15
C VAL A 87 -15.78 -5.08 4.73
N GLN A 88 -15.32 -3.88 5.09
CA GLN A 88 -16.20 -2.80 5.56
C GLN A 88 -17.05 -2.22 4.42
N VAL A 89 -16.51 -2.16 3.21
CA VAL A 89 -17.17 -1.52 2.05
C VAL A 89 -17.91 -2.52 1.16
N LEU A 90 -17.38 -3.73 1.05
CA LEU A 90 -17.86 -4.80 0.19
C LEU A 90 -18.45 -5.94 1.01
N ASN A 91 -19.61 -6.44 0.60
CA ASN A 91 -20.13 -7.70 1.13
C ASN A 91 -19.44 -8.91 0.45
N GLN A 92 -19.65 -10.10 1.00
CA GLN A 92 -19.03 -11.33 0.51
C GLN A 92 -19.34 -11.62 -0.98
N LYS A 93 -20.57 -11.39 -1.44
CA LYS A 93 -20.93 -11.59 -2.85
C LYS A 93 -20.13 -10.65 -3.77
N GLU A 94 -19.95 -9.40 -3.35
CA GLU A 94 -19.19 -8.39 -4.08
C GLU A 94 -17.69 -8.73 -4.15
N LEU A 95 -17.12 -9.22 -3.04
CA LEU A 95 -15.73 -9.73 -3.01
C LEU A 95 -15.54 -10.88 -4.00
N LEU A 96 -16.41 -11.89 -3.96
CA LEU A 96 -16.34 -13.03 -4.87
C LEU A 96 -16.47 -12.61 -6.34
N LEU A 97 -17.34 -11.65 -6.63
CA LEU A 97 -17.52 -11.12 -7.99
C LEU A 97 -16.25 -10.45 -8.52
N LEU A 98 -15.56 -9.66 -7.71
CA LEU A 98 -14.27 -9.06 -8.07
C LEU A 98 -13.20 -10.14 -8.24
N ILE A 99 -13.13 -11.10 -7.33
CA ILE A 99 -12.14 -12.16 -7.40
C ILE A 99 -12.31 -12.98 -8.68
N ASP A 100 -13.53 -13.37 -9.03
CA ASP A 100 -13.81 -14.11 -10.27
C ASP A 100 -13.43 -13.27 -11.49
N PHE A 101 -13.80 -11.98 -11.52
CA PHE A 101 -13.41 -11.07 -12.60
C PHE A 101 -11.90 -10.97 -12.79
N TYR A 102 -11.14 -10.71 -11.71
CA TYR A 102 -9.68 -10.59 -11.77
C TYR A 102 -8.98 -11.93 -12.00
N SER A 103 -9.62 -13.04 -11.64
CA SER A 103 -9.12 -14.39 -11.95
C SER A 103 -9.44 -14.83 -13.40
N SER A 104 -9.83 -13.90 -14.28
CA SER A 104 -10.20 -14.17 -15.67
C SER A 104 -11.35 -15.18 -15.82
N ARG A 105 -12.21 -15.30 -14.80
CA ARG A 105 -13.47 -16.02 -14.91
C ARG A 105 -14.49 -15.04 -15.47
N SER A 106 -15.20 -15.45 -16.51
CA SER A 106 -16.20 -14.60 -17.16
C SER A 106 -17.27 -14.15 -16.17
N LEU A 107 -17.64 -12.88 -16.21
CA LEU A 107 -18.79 -12.37 -15.46
C LEU A 107 -20.09 -12.76 -16.18
N PRO A 108 -21.01 -13.50 -15.56
CA PRO A 108 -22.30 -13.78 -16.17
C PRO A 108 -23.05 -12.48 -16.48
N PRO A 109 -23.74 -12.32 -17.63
CA PRO A 109 -24.44 -11.08 -17.97
C PRO A 109 -25.42 -10.59 -16.89
N LYS A 110 -26.05 -11.52 -16.16
CA LYS A 110 -26.94 -11.22 -15.04
C LYS A 110 -26.26 -10.52 -13.85
N GLU A 111 -24.95 -10.65 -13.69
CA GLU A 111 -24.18 -10.03 -12.61
C GLU A 111 -23.57 -8.68 -13.02
N ILE A 112 -23.70 -8.24 -14.29
CA ILE A 112 -23.20 -6.93 -14.75
C ILE A 112 -23.73 -5.76 -13.90
N PRO A 113 -25.04 -5.70 -13.54
CA PRO A 113 -25.54 -4.63 -12.68
C PRO A 113 -24.89 -4.64 -11.29
N ALA A 114 -24.71 -5.82 -10.70
CA ALA A 114 -24.03 -5.96 -9.41
C ALA A 114 -22.56 -5.51 -9.52
N PHE A 115 -21.86 -5.89 -10.59
CA PHE A 115 -20.49 -5.48 -10.85
C PHE A 115 -20.36 -3.96 -10.96
N LYS A 116 -21.27 -3.29 -11.69
CA LYS A 116 -21.28 -1.81 -11.77
C LYS A 116 -21.44 -1.15 -10.40
N ASN A 117 -22.29 -1.70 -9.55
CA ASN A 117 -22.47 -1.20 -8.18
C ASN A 117 -21.19 -1.38 -7.34
N VAL A 118 -20.45 -2.47 -7.55
CA VAL A 118 -19.15 -2.68 -6.89
C VAL A 118 -18.12 -1.64 -7.36
N ILE A 119 -18.03 -1.39 -8.67
CA ILE A 119 -17.11 -0.39 -9.21
C ILE A 119 -17.42 1.01 -8.68
N ALA A 120 -18.69 1.35 -8.46
CA ALA A 120 -19.10 2.63 -7.86
C ALA A 120 -18.57 2.85 -6.43
N LYS A 121 -18.09 1.80 -5.75
CA LYS A 121 -17.48 1.89 -4.40
C LYS A 121 -15.97 2.12 -4.44
N ALA A 122 -15.34 2.13 -5.61
CA ALA A 122 -13.89 2.23 -5.76
C ALA A 122 -13.31 3.48 -5.08
N ASP A 123 -13.93 4.65 -5.27
CA ASP A 123 -13.47 5.91 -4.68
C ASP A 123 -13.52 5.88 -3.14
N GLN A 124 -14.49 5.18 -2.56
CA GLN A 124 -14.56 5.00 -1.11
C GLN A 124 -13.43 4.11 -0.62
N ILE A 125 -13.19 2.98 -1.28
CA ILE A 125 -12.09 2.06 -0.95
C ILE A 125 -10.75 2.78 -1.06
N GLN A 126 -10.53 3.55 -2.13
CA GLN A 126 -9.31 4.30 -2.36
C GLN A 126 -9.06 5.33 -1.25
N ARG A 127 -10.07 6.15 -0.90
CA ARG A 127 -9.94 7.15 0.16
C ARG A 127 -9.61 6.52 1.51
N LEU A 128 -10.38 5.51 1.92
CA LEU A 128 -10.15 4.82 3.19
C LEU A 128 -8.78 4.15 3.24
N SER A 129 -8.33 3.57 2.12
CA SER A 129 -7.01 2.96 2.01
C SER A 129 -5.88 3.99 2.13
N ALA A 130 -6.04 5.14 1.46
CA ALA A 130 -5.08 6.23 1.53
C ALA A 130 -4.98 6.83 2.94
N ASP A 131 -6.13 7.09 3.58
CA ASP A 131 -6.20 7.58 4.96
C ASP A 131 -5.55 6.59 5.93
N TYR A 132 -5.81 5.28 5.74
CA TYR A 132 -5.20 4.24 6.55
C TYR A 132 -3.68 4.20 6.39
N ILE A 133 -3.17 4.22 5.15
CA ILE A 133 -1.73 4.25 4.88
C ILE A 133 -1.11 5.49 5.51
N TYR A 134 -1.71 6.67 5.33
CA TYR A 134 -1.21 7.92 5.90
C TYR A 134 -1.12 7.86 7.43
N ALA A 135 -2.14 7.32 8.09
CA ALA A 135 -2.18 7.23 9.55
C ALA A 135 -1.22 6.19 10.16
N HIS A 136 -0.74 5.22 9.37
CA HIS A 136 0.08 4.10 9.86
C HIS A 136 1.49 4.06 9.26
N ALA A 137 1.80 4.90 8.26
CA ALA A 137 3.13 5.01 7.71
C ALA A 137 4.05 5.76 8.68
N ASN A 138 5.20 5.17 8.98
CA ASN A 138 6.26 5.89 9.67
C ASN A 138 6.91 6.91 8.72
N SER A 139 7.37 8.05 9.26
CA SER A 139 8.17 9.01 8.50
C SER A 139 9.65 8.66 8.55
N CYS A 140 10.34 8.79 7.41
CA CYS A 140 11.80 8.72 7.32
C CYS A 140 12.44 10.11 7.17
N VAL A 141 11.65 11.16 6.92
CA VAL A 141 12.13 12.47 6.46
C VAL A 141 13.06 13.14 7.48
N ASP A 142 12.69 13.13 8.76
CA ASP A 142 13.50 13.77 9.81
C ASP A 142 14.85 13.06 9.98
N ARG A 143 14.83 11.72 9.93
CA ARG A 143 16.04 10.89 9.98
C ARG A 143 16.92 11.13 8.76
N ASP A 144 16.33 11.25 7.58
CA ASP A 144 17.07 11.52 6.35
C ASP A 144 17.77 12.89 6.42
N ALA A 145 17.07 13.91 6.92
CA ALA A 145 17.62 15.24 7.12
C ALA A 145 18.81 15.20 8.11
N GLU A 146 18.65 14.54 9.26
CA GLU A 146 19.71 14.38 10.25
C GLU A 146 20.95 13.67 9.67
N LEU A 147 20.75 12.60 8.91
CA LEU A 147 21.84 11.87 8.24
C LEU A 147 22.59 12.76 7.25
N ILE A 148 21.86 13.54 6.43
CA ILE A 148 22.45 14.43 5.44
C ILE A 148 23.19 15.59 6.12
N PHE A 149 22.61 16.23 7.13
CA PHE A 149 23.26 17.32 7.85
C PHE A 149 24.51 16.86 8.62
N SER A 150 24.45 15.68 9.24
CA SER A 150 25.61 15.09 9.91
C SER A 150 26.74 14.80 8.94
N TYR A 151 26.43 14.30 7.74
CA TYR A 151 27.42 14.15 6.68
C TYR A 151 28.03 15.49 6.27
N LEU A 152 27.20 16.49 5.98
CA LEU A 152 27.68 17.81 5.56
C LEU A 152 28.55 18.51 6.62
N GLY A 153 28.20 18.37 7.91
CA GLY A 153 29.00 18.93 9.01
C GLY A 153 30.31 18.19 9.29
N SER A 154 30.52 17.01 8.68
CA SER A 154 31.74 16.22 8.80
C SER A 154 32.73 16.42 7.64
N LEU A 155 32.34 17.21 6.64
CA LEU A 155 33.17 17.62 5.50
C LEU A 155 34.11 18.76 5.92
#